data_AF-A0A820IPB3-F1
#
_entry.id   AF-A0A820IPB3-F1
#
_cell.length_a   1.000
_cell.length_b   1.000
_cell.length_c   1.000
_cell.angle_alpha   90.00
_cell.angle_beta   90.00
_cell.angle_gamma   90.00
#
_symmetry.space_group_name_H-M   'P 1'
#
loop_
_entity.id
_entity.type
_entity.pdbx_description
1 polymer ?
#
loop_
_entity_poly.entity_id
_entity_poly.type
_entity_poly.pdbx_seq_one_letter_code
_entity_poly.pdbx_strand_id
1 'polypeptide(L)'
;DEQSEPGRSTFEKELTEYIKERYTYGACTVIGGSDADTITLAAFIESHKFEPKNFWNGRWRSKWSLAFTKGQTECELTGLIKAQVHYFEDGNVQLVSSKDITETIQLQDETTTAKEIIRIIRQSEDSYQQAVNENYQVMSDSTFKALRRQ
;
A
#
# COMPACT_ATOMS: atom_id res chain seq x y z
N ASP A 1 -10.86 -20.32 4.50
CA ASP A 1 -10.03 -21.48 4.87
C ASP A 1 -9.88 -21.46 6.38
N GLU A 2 -10.22 -22.55 7.08
CA GLU A 2 -10.30 -22.56 8.55
C GLU A 2 -8.95 -22.27 9.22
N GLN A 3 -7.84 -22.63 8.58
CA GLN A 3 -6.52 -22.48 9.19
C GLN A 3 -6.01 -21.04 9.17
N SER A 4 -6.32 -20.28 8.11
CA SER A 4 -5.89 -18.89 7.94
C SER A 4 -6.90 -17.87 8.50
N GLU A 5 -8.13 -18.29 8.81
CA GLU A 5 -9.22 -17.39 9.22
C GLU A 5 -8.94 -16.56 10.49
N PRO A 6 -8.33 -17.11 11.57
CA PRO A 6 -8.04 -16.32 12.77
C PRO A 6 -7.08 -15.15 12.50
N GLY A 7 -6.00 -15.42 11.74
CA GLY A 7 -5.04 -14.40 11.33
C GLY A 7 -5.64 -13.41 10.34
N ARG A 8 -6.41 -13.91 9.36
CA ARG A 8 -7.07 -13.09 8.34
C ARG A 8 -8.07 -12.11 8.95
N SER A 9 -8.96 -12.58 9.83
CA SER A 9 -10.01 -11.75 10.45
C SER A 9 -9.43 -10.68 11.38
N THR A 10 -8.41 -11.03 12.16
CA THR A 10 -7.69 -10.09 13.03
C THR A 10 -6.98 -9.02 12.20
N PHE A 11 -6.29 -9.43 11.14
CA PHE A 11 -5.61 -8.50 10.24
C PHE A 11 -6.60 -7.59 9.52
N GLU A 12 -7.73 -8.11 9.04
CA GLU A 12 -8.77 -7.30 8.40
C GLU A 12 -9.35 -6.25 9.33
N LYS A 13 -9.56 -6.59 10.61
CA LYS A 13 -10.06 -5.64 11.61
C LYS A 13 -9.11 -4.45 11.79
N GLU A 14 -7.83 -4.72 12.08
CA GLU A 14 -6.82 -3.69 12.29
C GLU A 14 -6.59 -2.85 11.00
N LEU A 15 -6.61 -3.51 9.83
CA LEU A 15 -6.50 -2.82 8.54
C LEU A 15 -7.70 -1.90 8.28
N THR A 16 -8.91 -2.36 8.59
CA THR A 16 -10.13 -1.55 8.42
C THR A 16 -10.09 -0.29 9.28
N GLU A 17 -9.57 -0.38 10.50
CA GLU A 17 -9.36 0.79 11.38
C GLU A 17 -8.33 1.75 10.77
N TYR A 18 -7.18 1.23 10.32
CA TYR A 18 -6.15 2.03 9.63
C TYR A 18 -6.70 2.78 8.40
N ILE A 19 -7.49 2.10 7.55
CA ILE A 19 -8.05 2.71 6.34
C ILE A 19 -8.99 3.86 6.66
N LYS A 20 -9.84 3.73 7.69
CA LYS A 20 -10.74 4.81 8.13
C LYS A 20 -9.98 6.05 8.60
N GLU A 21 -8.82 5.87 9.22
CA GLU A 21 -7.98 6.99 9.68
C GLU A 21 -7.25 7.69 8.52
N ARG A 22 -6.78 6.93 7.53
CA ARG A 22 -5.80 7.43 6.55
C ARG A 22 -6.38 7.76 5.17
N TYR A 23 -7.52 7.16 4.79
CA TYR A 23 -8.12 7.31 3.47
C TYR A 23 -9.57 7.78 3.55
N THR A 24 -9.88 8.90 2.92
CA THR A 24 -11.26 9.43 2.87
C THR A 24 -12.22 8.50 2.12
N TYR A 25 -11.75 7.83 1.07
CA TYR A 25 -12.54 6.93 0.22
C TYR A 25 -11.89 5.55 0.09
N GLY A 26 -11.16 5.14 1.13
CA GLY A 26 -10.41 3.88 1.12
C GLY A 26 -11.30 2.67 1.33
N ALA A 27 -10.95 1.59 0.64
CA ALA A 27 -11.48 0.25 0.85
C ALA A 27 -10.31 -0.73 1.00
N CYS A 28 -10.51 -1.79 1.77
CA CYS A 28 -9.55 -2.87 1.89
C CYS A 28 -10.20 -4.24 1.86
N THR A 29 -9.39 -5.26 1.58
CA THR A 29 -9.81 -6.66 1.64
C THR A 29 -8.60 -7.51 2.04
N VAL A 30 -8.79 -8.44 2.97
CA VAL A 30 -7.75 -9.39 3.38
C VAL A 30 -8.18 -10.80 3.01
N ILE A 31 -7.32 -11.48 2.24
CA ILE A 31 -7.50 -12.85 1.79
C ILE A 31 -6.50 -13.73 2.55
N GLY A 32 -7.00 -14.83 3.09
CA GLY A 32 -6.19 -15.89 3.71
C GLY A 32 -6.31 -17.17 2.90
N GLY A 33 -5.20 -17.86 2.73
CA GLY A 33 -5.15 -19.21 2.18
C GLY A 33 -4.14 -20.05 2.94
N SER A 34 -4.32 -21.35 2.92
CA SER A 34 -3.32 -22.31 3.37
C SER A 34 -3.09 -23.35 2.29
N ASP A 35 -1.84 -23.77 2.17
CA ASP A 35 -1.42 -24.91 1.36
C ASP A 35 -0.48 -25.77 2.20
N ALA A 36 -0.91 -27.01 2.48
CA ALA A 36 -0.30 -27.89 3.47
C ALA A 36 -0.09 -27.19 4.84
N ASP A 37 1.15 -26.89 5.20
CA ASP A 37 1.52 -26.21 6.45
C ASP A 37 1.86 -24.71 6.27
N THR A 38 1.79 -24.20 5.03
CA THR A 38 2.08 -22.80 4.72
C THR A 38 0.80 -21.98 4.76
N ILE A 39 0.77 -20.94 5.57
CA ILE A 39 -0.29 -19.95 5.62
C ILE A 39 0.15 -18.72 4.82
N THR A 40 -0.70 -18.27 3.90
CA THR A 40 -0.50 -17.03 3.14
C THR A 40 -1.61 -16.05 3.48
N LEU A 41 -1.22 -14.83 3.86
CA LEU A 41 -2.14 -13.71 4.05
C LEU A 41 -1.79 -12.62 3.06
N ALA A 42 -2.81 -12.07 2.39
CA ALA A 42 -2.67 -10.98 1.45
C ALA A 42 -3.71 -9.90 1.74
N ALA A 43 -3.26 -8.67 1.96
CA ALA A 43 -4.10 -7.49 2.09
C ALA A 43 -4.02 -6.64 0.82
N PHE A 44 -5.18 -6.12 0.41
CA PHE A 44 -5.33 -5.21 -0.71
C PHE A 44 -5.98 -3.94 -0.19
N ILE A 45 -5.40 -2.79 -0.55
CA ILE A 45 -5.91 -1.47 -0.22
C ILE A 45 -6.14 -0.73 -1.54
N GLU A 46 -7.27 -0.04 -1.62
CA GLU A 46 -7.66 0.76 -2.78
C GLU A 46 -8.27 2.07 -2.30
N SER A 47 -7.91 3.18 -2.96
CA SER A 47 -8.59 4.44 -2.78
C SER A 47 -8.55 5.19 -4.11
N HIS A 48 -9.68 5.69 -4.56
CA HIS A 48 -9.74 6.47 -5.78
C HIS A 48 -10.61 7.71 -5.60
N LYS A 49 -10.33 8.73 -6.41
CA LYS A 49 -11.16 9.91 -6.54
C LYS A 49 -11.19 10.31 -8.01
N PHE A 50 -12.39 10.30 -8.58
CA PHE A 50 -12.63 10.64 -9.98
C PHE A 50 -13.45 11.92 -10.05
N GLU A 51 -12.86 12.99 -10.56
CA GLU A 51 -13.51 14.28 -10.78
C GLU A 51 -13.41 14.64 -12.27
N PRO A 52 -14.16 13.95 -13.15
CA PRO A 52 -14.10 14.22 -14.59
C PRO A 52 -14.56 15.64 -14.94
N LYS A 53 -15.42 16.26 -14.12
CA LYS A 53 -15.84 17.66 -14.26
C LYS A 53 -14.69 18.64 -14.07
N ASN A 54 -13.68 18.26 -13.28
CA ASN A 54 -12.47 19.04 -13.03
C ASN A 54 -11.27 18.45 -13.80
N PHE A 55 -11.54 17.58 -14.78
CA PHE A 55 -10.55 16.99 -15.67
C PHE A 55 -9.43 16.21 -14.99
N TRP A 56 -9.70 15.56 -13.84
CA TRP A 56 -8.69 14.75 -13.18
C TRP A 56 -9.22 13.49 -12.49
N ASN A 57 -8.38 12.46 -12.45
CA ASN A 57 -8.63 11.20 -11.79
C ASN A 57 -7.39 10.77 -11.00
N GLY A 58 -7.58 10.29 -9.78
CA GLY A 58 -6.53 9.76 -8.92
C GLY A 58 -6.89 8.36 -8.41
N ARG A 59 -5.89 7.48 -8.36
CA ARG A 59 -6.02 6.13 -7.82
C ARG A 59 -4.77 5.72 -7.06
N TRP A 60 -4.99 5.21 -5.87
CA TRP A 60 -4.02 4.56 -5.01
C TRP A 60 -4.35 3.08 -4.87
N ARG A 61 -3.34 2.23 -4.99
CA ARG A 61 -3.43 0.79 -4.71
C ARG A 61 -2.21 0.36 -3.92
N SER A 62 -2.40 -0.38 -2.85
CA SER A 62 -1.32 -1.11 -2.22
C SER A 62 -1.69 -2.59 -2.02
N LYS A 63 -0.72 -3.46 -2.23
CA LYS A 63 -0.81 -4.90 -1.97
C LYS A 63 0.24 -5.24 -0.93
N TRP A 64 -0.14 -6.01 0.07
CA TRP A 64 0.75 -6.52 1.10
C TRP A 64 0.54 -8.02 1.23
N SER A 65 1.62 -8.80 1.21
CA SER A 65 1.55 -10.26 1.30
C SER A 65 2.63 -10.81 2.20
N LEU A 66 2.26 -11.79 3.01
CA LEU A 66 3.16 -12.60 3.81
C LEU A 66 2.81 -14.08 3.65
N ALA A 67 3.83 -14.92 3.70
CA ALA A 67 3.67 -16.37 3.73
C ALA A 67 4.59 -16.94 4.82
N PHE A 68 4.05 -17.84 5.63
CA PHE A 68 4.78 -18.44 6.74
C PHE A 68 4.26 -19.84 7.08
N THR A 69 5.15 -20.68 7.58
CA THR A 69 4.82 -22.03 8.05
C THR A 69 4.45 -22.00 9.53
N LYS A 70 3.58 -22.90 9.99
CA LYS A 70 3.30 -23.02 11.44
C LYS A 70 4.58 -23.30 12.23
N GLY A 71 4.81 -22.52 13.29
CA GLY A 71 6.01 -22.61 14.13
C GLY A 71 7.21 -21.81 13.63
N GLN A 72 7.09 -21.13 12.49
CA GLN A 72 8.08 -20.16 12.02
C GLN A 72 8.01 -18.89 12.87
N THR A 73 9.18 -18.37 13.28
CA THR A 73 9.29 -17.19 14.15
C THR A 73 9.49 -15.88 13.39
N GLU A 74 9.91 -15.95 12.12
CA GLU A 74 10.18 -14.79 11.27
C GLU A 74 9.60 -15.00 9.90
N CYS A 75 8.94 -14.01 9.30
CA CYS A 75 8.52 -14.10 7.90
C CYS A 75 8.81 -12.82 7.12
N GLU A 76 8.84 -12.94 5.81
CA GLU A 76 9.00 -11.82 4.90
C GLU A 76 7.64 -11.21 4.55
N LEU A 77 7.48 -9.92 4.80
CA LEU A 77 6.37 -9.10 4.34
C LEU A 77 6.77 -8.40 3.04
N THR A 78 6.03 -8.68 1.98
CA THR A 78 6.20 -8.06 0.66
C THR A 78 5.08 -7.05 0.42
N GLY A 79 5.44 -5.82 0.08
CA GLY A 79 4.55 -4.71 -0.18
C GLY A 79 4.76 -4.13 -1.58
N LEU A 80 3.67 -3.73 -2.24
CA LEU A 80 3.71 -3.02 -3.51
C LEU A 80 2.72 -1.88 -3.47
N ILE A 81 3.23 -0.65 -3.48
CA ILE A 81 2.44 0.58 -3.54
C ILE A 81 2.42 1.07 -4.99
N LYS A 82 1.25 1.51 -5.47
CA LYS A 82 1.06 2.11 -6.79
C LYS A 82 0.18 3.35 -6.69
N ALA A 83 0.66 4.47 -7.20
CA ALA A 83 -0.10 5.69 -7.37
C ALA A 83 -0.23 6.03 -8.86
N GLN A 84 -1.45 6.38 -9.27
CA GLN A 84 -1.76 6.82 -10.62
C GLN A 84 -2.61 8.09 -10.57
N VAL A 85 -2.18 9.13 -11.26
CA VAL A 85 -2.94 10.37 -11.41
C VAL A 85 -2.99 10.73 -12.88
N HIS A 86 -4.15 11.16 -13.36
CA HIS A 86 -4.37 11.58 -14.73
C HIS A 86 -5.09 12.92 -14.73
N TYR A 87 -4.46 13.95 -15.28
CA TYR A 87 -5.02 15.27 -15.51
C TYR A 87 -5.13 15.51 -17.02
N PHE A 88 -6.27 16.00 -17.47
CA PHE A 88 -6.59 16.09 -18.90
C PHE A 88 -7.31 17.37 -19.32
N GLU A 89 -7.15 18.46 -18.58
CA GLU A 89 -7.58 19.79 -19.03
C GLU A 89 -6.53 20.34 -20.01
N ASP A 90 -6.96 20.65 -21.23
CA ASP A 90 -6.12 21.25 -22.28
C ASP A 90 -4.78 20.54 -22.56
N GLY A 91 -4.69 19.26 -22.21
CA GLY A 91 -3.50 18.43 -22.30
C GLY A 91 -3.74 17.03 -21.78
N ASN A 92 -2.69 16.21 -21.71
CA ASN A 92 -2.75 14.87 -21.12
C ASN A 92 -1.50 14.63 -20.29
N VAL A 93 -1.63 14.76 -18.97
CA VAL A 93 -0.52 14.59 -18.01
C VAL A 93 -0.85 13.43 -17.09
N GLN A 94 0.09 12.49 -16.96
CA GLN A 94 -0.08 11.30 -16.14
C GLN A 94 1.11 11.11 -15.19
N LEU A 95 0.80 10.81 -13.93
CA LEU A 95 1.73 10.23 -12.98
C LEU A 95 1.46 8.74 -12.91
N VAL A 96 2.49 7.94 -13.10
CA VAL A 96 2.50 6.51 -12.79
C VAL A 96 3.71 6.25 -11.91
N SER A 97 3.48 5.85 -10.67
CA SER A 97 4.54 5.59 -9.72
C SER A 97 4.27 4.31 -8.94
N SER A 98 5.34 3.58 -8.62
CA SER A 98 5.28 2.36 -7.83
C SER A 98 6.50 2.23 -6.92
N LYS A 99 6.32 1.53 -5.80
CA LYS A 99 7.40 1.18 -4.86
C LYS A 99 7.17 -0.24 -4.35
N ASP A 100 8.18 -1.08 -4.54
CA ASP A 100 8.27 -2.41 -3.93
C ASP A 100 8.94 -2.29 -2.56
N ILE A 101 8.47 -3.10 -1.61
CA ILE A 101 8.86 -3.07 -0.21
C ILE A 101 9.02 -4.51 0.26
N THR A 102 10.12 -4.79 0.94
CA THR A 102 10.38 -6.10 1.53
C THR A 102 10.92 -5.87 2.93
N GLU A 103 10.22 -6.38 3.93
CA GLU A 103 10.57 -6.22 5.35
C GLU A 103 10.44 -7.57 6.07
N THR A 104 11.32 -7.83 7.03
CA THR A 104 11.23 -9.03 7.86
C THR A 104 10.46 -8.72 9.13
N ILE A 105 9.43 -9.52 9.43
CA ILE A 105 8.61 -9.39 10.65
C ILE A 105 8.76 -10.60 11.55
N GLN A 106 8.70 -10.37 12.86
CA GLN A 106 8.68 -11.41 13.87
C GLN A 106 7.23 -11.87 14.08
N LEU A 107 6.98 -13.17 13.92
CA LEU A 107 5.68 -13.77 14.12
C LEU A 107 5.49 -14.07 15.61
N GLN A 108 4.42 -13.53 16.18
CA GLN A 108 4.02 -13.74 17.58
C GLN A 108 2.56 -14.20 17.61
N ASP A 109 1.72 -13.59 18.45
CA ASP A 109 0.28 -13.74 18.38
C ASP A 109 -0.31 -13.00 17.17
N GLU A 110 -1.50 -13.41 16.76
CA GLU A 110 -2.18 -12.87 15.57
C GLU A 110 -2.44 -11.36 15.71
N THR A 111 -2.69 -10.88 16.93
CA THR A 111 -3.00 -9.47 17.18
C THR A 111 -1.74 -8.61 17.11
N THR A 112 -0.67 -9.00 17.78
CA THR A 112 0.61 -8.28 17.73
C THR A 112 1.20 -8.30 16.32
N THR A 113 1.13 -9.45 15.64
CA THR A 113 1.59 -9.58 14.25
C THR A 113 0.79 -8.65 13.33
N ALA A 114 -0.55 -8.62 13.45
CA ALA A 114 -1.38 -7.72 12.66
C ALA A 114 -1.02 -6.24 12.90
N LYS A 115 -0.86 -5.83 14.16
CA LYS A 115 -0.47 -4.45 14.51
C LYS A 115 0.90 -4.07 13.97
N GLU A 116 1.85 -4.99 14.02
CA GLU A 116 3.19 -4.77 13.47
C GLU A 116 3.15 -4.61 11.95
N ILE A 117 2.36 -5.42 11.25
CA ILE A 117 2.14 -5.25 9.81
C ILE A 117 1.53 -3.87 9.52
N ILE A 118 0.48 -3.45 10.25
CA ILE A 118 -0.12 -2.12 10.06
C ILE A 118 0.89 -0.99 10.33
N ARG A 119 1.76 -1.15 11.33
CA ARG A 119 2.84 -0.18 11.61
C ARG A 119 3.78 -0.03 10.41
N ILE A 120 4.19 -1.14 9.80
CA ILE A 120 5.07 -1.15 8.62
C ILE A 120 4.36 -0.54 7.41
N ILE A 121 3.09 -0.89 7.18
CA ILE A 121 2.26 -0.30 6.11
C ILE A 121 2.23 1.22 6.27
N ARG A 122 1.89 1.71 7.46
CA ARG A 122 1.81 3.15 7.76
C ARG A 122 3.13 3.86 7.47
N GLN A 123 4.25 3.37 8.03
CA GLN A 123 5.57 3.99 7.83
C GLN A 123 6.00 3.98 6.36
N SER A 124 5.71 2.89 5.66
CA SER A 124 6.02 2.71 4.25
C SER A 124 5.23 3.66 3.35
N GLU A 125 3.93 3.78 3.58
CA GLU A 125 3.04 4.67 2.83
C GLU A 125 3.36 6.14 3.11
N ASP A 126 3.65 6.51 4.36
CA ASP A 126 4.08 7.86 4.75
C ASP A 126 5.41 8.24 4.08
N SER A 127 6.41 7.36 4.15
CA SER A 127 7.71 7.55 3.50
C SER A 127 7.56 7.68 1.98
N TYR A 128 6.70 6.87 1.36
CA TYR A 128 6.44 6.96 -0.07
C TYR A 128 5.76 8.29 -0.44
N GLN A 129 4.74 8.73 0.31
CA GLN A 129 4.05 9.99 0.07
C GLN A 129 5.02 11.18 0.18
N GLN A 130 5.87 11.20 1.19
CA GLN A 130 6.89 12.23 1.36
C GLN A 130 7.87 12.24 0.17
N ALA A 131 8.40 11.08 -0.22
CA ALA A 131 9.34 10.96 -1.33
C ALA A 131 8.71 11.41 -2.68
N VAL A 132 7.43 11.12 -2.91
CA VAL A 132 6.73 11.61 -4.11
C VAL A 132 6.66 13.14 -4.11
N ASN A 133 6.31 13.76 -2.98
CA ASN A 133 6.25 15.22 -2.87
C ASN A 133 7.61 15.89 -3.09
N GLU A 134 8.67 15.36 -2.49
CA GLU A 134 10.04 15.87 -2.65
C GLU A 134 10.52 15.72 -4.11
N ASN A 135 10.25 14.58 -4.74
CA ASN A 135 10.59 14.36 -6.15
C ASN A 135 9.90 15.36 -7.09
N TYR A 136 8.67 15.76 -6.79
CA TYR A 136 7.97 16.78 -7.58
C TYR A 136 8.64 18.16 -7.47
N GLN A 137 9.12 18.53 -6.28
CA GLN A 137 9.87 19.77 -6.08
C GLN A 137 11.17 19.73 -6.89
N VAL A 138 11.94 18.64 -6.79
CA VAL A 138 13.20 18.46 -7.53
C VAL A 138 12.96 18.50 -9.05
N MET A 139 11.91 17.84 -9.54
CA MET A 139 11.60 17.80 -10.97
C MET A 139 11.27 19.20 -11.53
N SER A 140 10.51 19.99 -10.76
CA SER A 140 10.18 21.37 -11.10
C SER A 140 11.43 22.26 -11.14
N ASP A 141 12.29 22.15 -10.13
CA ASP A 141 13.42 23.07 -9.97
C ASP A 141 14.66 22.73 -10.79
N SER A 142 14.87 21.45 -11.11
CA SER A 142 16.08 20.99 -11.79
C SER A 142 15.79 20.39 -13.16
N THR A 143 14.99 19.32 -13.23
CA THR A 143 14.83 18.51 -14.44
C THR A 143 14.18 19.28 -15.57
N PHE A 144 13.08 20.00 -15.31
CA PHE A 144 12.44 20.80 -16.36
C PHE A 144 13.31 21.96 -16.84
N LYS A 145 14.01 22.65 -15.92
CA LYS A 145 14.92 23.76 -16.27
C LYS A 145 16.12 23.30 -17.09
N ALA A 146 16.59 22.08 -16.87
CA ALA A 146 17.68 21.49 -17.65
C ALA A 146 17.27 21.16 -19.10
N LEU A 147 16.00 20.85 -19.34
CA LEU A 147 15.49 20.55 -20.68
C LEU A 147 15.24 21.83 -21.49
N ARG A 148 14.64 22.85 -20.88
CA ARG A 148 14.35 24.12 -21.54
C ARG A 148 14.50 25.27 -20.55
N ARG A 149 15.36 26.22 -20.89
CA ARG A 149 15.55 27.45 -20.12
C ARG A 149 14.24 28.25 -20.11
N GLN A 150 13.86 28.75 -18.95
CA GLN A 150 12.79 29.74 -18.80
C GLN A 150 13.26 31.09 -19.33
#